data_AF-A0A413LZT8-F1
#
_entry.id   AF-A0A413LZT8-F1
#
_cell.length_a   1.000
_cell.length_b   1.000
_cell.length_c   1.000
_cell.angle_alpha   90.00
_cell.angle_beta   90.00
_cell.angle_gamma   90.00
#
_symmetry.space_group_name_H-M   'P 1'
#
loop_
_entity.id
_entity.type
_entity.pdbx_description
1 polymer ?
#
loop_
_entity_poly.entity_id
_entity_poly.type
_entity_poly.pdbx_seq_one_letter_code
_entity_poly.pdbx_strand_id
1 'polypeptide(L)'
;MIGVENQSDIHYSIPVKNMFYDVMAYGNQVKETAKKHRREKDTATSDEFLSGFTKEDKLIPVITITVYLGIKEWDGPRKLSDMFGDVDEELLPFIPDYRINLLAPREITDFTGFRTSIRQLFEVLQNAYDKEKMQEVLHNDDKFSSVDRETVEAINLFAGTDIDIDEKEEVIDMCKAWEDQKNEGRELGERQKIISLVVKKLQKDKSVAEIADDLEEKEEVIAPIYEAALSMKPDYDVEKIYELLEKNKKLA
;
A
#
# COMPACT_ATOMS: atom_id res chain seq x y z
N MET A 1 7.42 20.24 15.49
CA MET A 1 7.20 19.92 14.07
C MET A 1 7.20 18.42 13.93
N ILE A 2 6.24 17.86 13.19
CA ILE A 2 6.21 16.42 12.91
C ILE A 2 6.50 16.25 11.41
N GLY A 3 7.55 15.49 11.10
CA GLY A 3 7.86 15.04 9.75
C GLY A 3 7.34 13.62 9.56
N VAL A 4 6.80 13.33 8.37
CA VAL A 4 6.38 11.98 7.99
C VAL A 4 7.20 11.56 6.78
N GLU A 5 7.91 10.44 6.92
CA GLU A 5 8.72 9.85 5.86
C GLU A 5 8.07 8.53 5.43
N ASN A 6 7.36 8.56 4.31
CA ASN A 6 6.66 7.39 3.78
C ASN A 6 7.62 6.49 3.00
N GLN A 7 7.54 5.19 3.25
CA GLN A 7 8.37 4.17 2.61
C GLN A 7 7.50 3.00 2.14
N SER A 8 7.52 2.72 0.83
CA SER A 8 6.94 1.51 0.25
C SER A 8 7.96 0.36 0.18
N ASP A 9 9.23 0.73 -0.01
CA ASP A 9 10.38 -0.18 -0.02
C ASP A 9 11.27 0.05 1.19
N ILE A 10 12.07 -0.95 1.54
CA ILE A 10 13.01 -0.84 2.66
C ILE A 10 14.19 0.02 2.24
N HIS A 11 14.38 1.14 2.93
CA HIS A 11 15.51 2.02 2.73
C HIS A 11 16.58 1.78 3.79
N TYR A 12 17.63 1.03 3.43
CA TYR A 12 18.68 0.62 4.38
C TYR A 12 19.54 1.77 4.96
N SER A 13 19.42 2.99 4.45
CA SER A 13 20.09 4.16 5.03
C SER A 13 19.12 5.16 5.65
N ILE A 14 17.91 4.71 6.01
CA ILE A 14 16.87 5.58 6.57
C ILE A 14 17.30 6.33 7.85
N PRO A 15 18.13 5.79 8.77
CA PRO A 15 18.57 6.55 9.94
C PRO A 15 19.36 7.80 9.56
N VAL A 16 20.25 7.71 8.58
CA VAL A 16 21.05 8.85 8.10
C VAL A 16 20.17 9.88 7.40
N LYS A 17 19.22 9.42 6.56
CA LYS A 17 18.29 10.29 5.85
C LYS A 17 17.41 11.09 6.82
N ASN A 18 16.79 10.42 7.79
CA ASN A 18 15.95 11.07 8.79
C ASN A 18 16.74 12.03 9.67
N MET A 19 17.93 11.61 10.13
CA MET A 19 18.82 12.47 10.90
C MET A 19 19.13 13.77 10.14
N PHE A 20 19.43 13.68 8.85
CA PHE A 20 19.70 14.85 8.04
C PHE A 20 18.50 15.80 7.99
N TYR A 21 17.28 15.29 7.81
CA TYR A 21 16.08 16.12 7.82
C TYR A 21 15.85 16.81 9.16
N ASP A 22 16.02 16.09 10.28
CA ASP A 22 15.86 16.66 11.62
C ASP A 22 16.88 17.76 11.90
N VAL A 23 18.15 17.51 11.59
CA VAL A 23 19.24 18.48 11.75
C VAL A 23 19.01 19.70 10.87
N MET A 24 18.59 19.52 9.61
CA MET A 24 18.27 20.63 8.71
C MET A 24 17.10 21.46 9.22
N ALA A 25 16.07 20.84 9.79
CA ALA A 25 14.94 21.55 10.38
C ALA A 25 15.38 22.43 11.56
N TYR A 26 16.19 21.89 12.49
CA TYR A 26 16.74 22.69 13.59
C TYR A 26 17.69 23.79 13.10
N GLY A 27 18.56 23.49 12.13
CA GLY A 27 19.47 24.47 11.54
C GLY A 27 18.73 25.65 10.90
N ASN A 28 17.61 25.37 10.23
CA ASN A 28 16.74 26.42 9.69
C ASN A 28 16.11 27.27 10.79
N GLN A 29 15.66 26.67 11.90
CA GLN A 29 15.14 27.43 13.05
C GLN A 29 16.20 28.40 13.59
N VAL A 30 17.41 27.92 13.85
CA VAL A 30 18.54 28.76 14.31
C VAL A 30 18.81 29.90 13.31
N LYS A 31 18.83 29.59 12.01
CA LYS A 31 19.09 30.57 10.95
C LYS A 31 18.02 31.68 10.91
N GLU A 32 16.75 31.33 11.04
CA GLU A 32 15.66 32.31 11.03
C GLU A 32 15.64 33.15 12.33
N THR A 33 15.88 32.54 13.49
CA THR A 33 16.06 33.26 14.76
C THR A 33 17.22 34.25 14.68
N ALA A 34 18.37 33.83 14.14
CA ALA A 34 19.52 34.72 13.94
C ALA A 34 19.24 35.88 12.99
N LYS A 35 18.44 35.66 11.92
CA LYS A 35 18.01 36.75 11.03
C LYS A 35 17.10 37.75 11.75
N LYS A 36 16.22 37.27 12.63
CA LYS A 36 15.35 38.12 13.44
C LYS A 36 16.19 39.01 14.37
N HIS A 37 17.09 38.43 15.16
CA HIS A 37 17.96 39.19 16.06
C HIS A 37 18.85 40.20 15.33
N ARG A 38 19.38 39.86 14.14
CA ARG A 38 20.14 40.82 13.33
C ARG A 38 19.32 42.03 12.87
N ARG A 39 18.01 41.84 12.62
CA ARG A 39 17.10 42.92 12.24
C ARG A 39 16.73 43.79 13.44
N GLU A 40 16.47 43.16 14.58
CA GLU A 40 16.01 43.81 15.81
C GLU A 40 17.16 44.41 16.64
N LYS A 41 18.40 43.94 16.43
CA LYS A 41 19.62 44.38 17.12
C LYS A 41 19.51 44.28 18.64
N ASP A 42 18.92 43.19 19.10
CA ASP A 42 18.51 42.94 20.49
C ASP A 42 19.42 41.94 21.23
N THR A 43 20.53 41.52 20.63
CA THR A 43 21.55 40.69 21.28
C THR A 43 22.33 41.49 22.32
N ALA A 44 22.53 40.95 23.51
CA ALA A 44 23.16 41.67 24.63
C ALA A 44 24.68 41.44 24.72
N THR A 45 25.18 40.32 24.20
CA THR A 45 26.60 39.94 24.29
C THR A 45 27.23 39.66 22.93
N SER A 46 28.57 39.68 22.89
CA SER A 46 29.32 39.29 21.68
C SER A 46 29.06 37.84 21.29
N ASP A 47 28.93 36.94 22.26
CA ASP A 47 28.69 35.52 22.00
C ASP A 47 27.31 35.28 21.36
N GLU A 48 26.27 35.97 21.85
CA GLU A 48 24.92 35.94 21.27
C GLU A 48 24.87 36.53 19.87
N PHE A 49 25.62 37.61 19.64
CA PHE A 49 25.73 38.21 18.30
C PHE A 49 26.42 37.27 17.30
N LEU A 50 27.51 36.61 17.73
CA LEU A 50 28.28 35.69 16.88
C LEU A 50 27.52 34.39 16.60
N SER A 51 26.85 33.80 17.61
CA SER A 51 26.04 32.60 17.44
C SER A 51 24.74 32.88 16.67
N GLY A 52 24.19 34.10 16.80
CA GLY A 52 22.86 34.46 16.32
C GLY A 52 21.72 33.80 17.11
N PHE A 53 21.99 33.34 18.34
CA PHE A 53 21.03 32.65 19.19
C PHE A 53 21.28 33.02 20.65
N THR A 54 20.24 33.42 21.37
CA THR A 54 20.29 33.87 22.77
C THR A 54 20.07 32.74 23.76
N LYS A 55 20.26 32.99 25.05
CA LYS A 55 20.04 31.99 26.12
C LYS A 55 18.54 31.71 26.31
N GLU A 56 17.73 32.70 26.01
CA GLU A 56 16.28 32.71 26.14
C GLU A 56 15.62 31.98 24.98
N ASP A 57 16.24 31.99 23.79
CA ASP A 57 15.74 31.27 22.62
C ASP A 57 15.59 29.77 22.90
N LYS A 58 14.53 29.21 22.30
CA LYS A 58 14.20 27.78 22.37
C LYS A 58 13.88 27.27 20.99
N LEU A 59 14.38 26.07 20.69
CA LEU A 59 14.02 25.34 19.49
C LEU A 59 12.65 24.70 19.68
N ILE A 60 11.88 24.65 18.60
CA ILE A 60 10.68 23.84 18.50
C ILE A 60 11.15 22.40 18.21
N PRO A 61 10.80 21.42 19.07
CA PRO A 61 11.18 20.03 18.85
C PRO A 61 10.71 19.50 17.49
N VAL A 62 11.54 18.68 16.86
CA VAL A 62 11.29 17.98 15.60
C VAL A 62 11.22 16.49 15.90
N ILE A 63 10.16 15.84 15.41
CA ILE A 63 9.98 14.40 15.46
C ILE A 63 9.70 13.92 14.05
N THR A 64 10.53 13.02 13.53
CA THR A 64 10.30 12.36 12.25
C THR A 64 9.83 10.93 12.48
N ILE A 65 8.70 10.57 11.87
CA ILE A 65 8.13 9.22 11.87
C ILE A 65 8.30 8.63 10.47
N THR A 66 8.99 7.50 10.39
CA THR A 66 9.04 6.69 9.16
C THR A 66 7.84 5.76 9.14
N VAL A 67 6.95 5.93 8.16
CA VAL A 67 5.80 5.05 7.95
C VAL A 67 6.16 4.07 6.84
N TYR A 68 6.29 2.80 7.19
CA TYR A 68 6.59 1.74 6.25
C TYR A 68 5.33 0.94 5.93
N LEU A 69 4.81 1.09 4.71
CA LEU A 69 3.60 0.40 4.21
C LEU A 69 3.95 -0.72 3.24
N GLY A 70 5.20 -1.20 3.27
CA GLY A 70 5.65 -2.25 2.38
C GLY A 70 5.18 -3.65 2.80
N ILE A 71 5.23 -4.55 1.83
CA ILE A 71 4.72 -5.93 1.94
C ILE A 71 5.69 -6.88 2.66
N LYS A 72 6.94 -6.48 2.86
CA LYS A 72 7.96 -7.29 3.54
C LYS A 72 7.97 -6.96 5.03
N GLU A 73 8.55 -7.84 5.84
CA GLU A 73 8.92 -7.45 7.20
C GLU A 73 10.08 -6.46 7.14
N TRP A 74 10.12 -5.50 8.07
CA TRP A 74 11.17 -4.50 8.08
C TRP A 74 12.49 -5.12 8.58
N ASP A 75 13.48 -5.16 7.70
CA ASP A 75 14.84 -5.63 7.98
C ASP A 75 15.89 -4.51 7.92
N GLY A 76 15.44 -3.25 7.81
CA GLY A 76 16.31 -2.08 7.75
C GLY A 76 16.86 -1.65 9.13
N PRO A 77 17.99 -0.91 9.16
CA PRO A 77 18.51 -0.26 10.35
C PRO A 77 17.47 0.63 11.05
N ARG A 78 17.37 0.55 12.38
CA ARG A 78 16.52 1.41 13.21
C ARG A 78 17.29 2.52 13.93
N LYS A 79 18.60 2.37 14.01
CA LYS A 79 19.51 3.34 14.62
C LYS A 79 20.83 3.35 13.87
N LEU A 80 21.63 4.40 14.04
CA LEU A 80 22.91 4.53 13.32
C LEU A 80 23.87 3.38 13.64
N SER A 81 23.88 2.90 14.88
CA SER A 81 24.77 1.81 15.28
C SER A 81 24.47 0.48 14.59
N ASP A 82 23.24 0.26 14.09
CA ASP A 82 22.93 -0.91 13.25
C ASP A 82 23.67 -0.86 11.89
N MET A 83 24.19 0.30 11.50
CA MET A 83 24.88 0.54 10.23
C MET A 83 26.41 0.56 10.36
N PHE A 84 26.94 0.51 11.58
CA PHE A 84 28.38 0.55 11.78
C PHE A 84 29.02 -0.79 11.38
N GLY A 85 30.23 -0.73 10.82
CA GLY A 85 31.08 -1.92 10.65
C GLY A 85 31.79 -2.27 11.95
N ASP A 86 33.03 -2.74 11.84
CA ASP A 86 33.85 -3.02 13.02
C ASP A 86 34.21 -1.71 13.76
N VAL A 87 33.62 -1.52 14.93
CA VAL A 87 33.90 -0.41 15.86
C VAL A 87 34.30 -1.01 17.19
N ASP A 88 35.33 -0.43 17.80
CA ASP A 88 35.75 -0.79 19.16
C ASP A 88 34.61 -0.52 20.15
N GLU A 89 34.23 -1.55 20.92
CA GLU A 89 33.15 -1.45 21.90
C GLU A 89 33.41 -0.37 22.96
N GLU A 90 34.68 -0.07 23.26
CA GLU A 90 35.06 1.00 24.18
C GLU A 90 34.67 2.39 23.67
N LEU A 91 34.50 2.56 22.35
CA LEU A 91 34.14 3.83 21.72
C LEU A 91 32.62 4.04 21.62
N LEU A 92 31.82 2.97 21.66
CA LEU A 92 30.36 3.04 21.47
C LEU A 92 29.66 4.05 22.40
N PRO A 93 30.01 4.17 23.70
CA PRO A 93 29.36 5.15 24.59
C PRO A 93 29.57 6.62 24.19
N PHE A 94 30.58 6.91 23.36
CA PHE A 94 30.93 8.26 22.92
C PHE A 94 30.35 8.61 21.54
N ILE A 95 29.76 7.63 20.83
CA ILE A 95 29.21 7.83 19.49
C ILE A 95 27.70 8.12 19.60
N PRO A 96 27.20 9.26 19.09
CA PRO A 96 25.77 9.53 19.05
C PRO A 96 25.03 8.50 18.20
N ASP A 97 23.97 7.91 18.76
CA ASP A 97 23.20 6.85 18.11
C ASP A 97 21.77 7.33 17.79
N TYR A 98 21.64 8.01 16.65
CA TYR A 98 20.34 8.51 16.18
C TYR A 98 19.41 7.33 15.88
N ARG A 99 18.20 7.36 16.47
CA ARG A 99 17.17 6.32 16.33
C ARG A 99 15.97 6.85 15.55
N ILE A 100 15.48 6.07 14.60
CA ILE A 100 14.26 6.39 13.87
C ILE A 100 13.02 6.04 14.69
N ASN A 101 11.93 6.76 14.45
CA ASN A 101 10.59 6.36 14.90
C ASN A 101 9.90 5.63 13.76
N LEU A 102 10.00 4.30 13.74
CA LEU A 102 9.38 3.47 12.71
C LEU A 102 7.95 3.11 13.11
N LEU A 103 7.02 3.33 12.18
CA LEU A 103 5.66 2.83 12.20
C LEU A 103 5.50 1.84 11.04
N ALA A 104 5.48 0.55 11.35
CA ALA A 104 5.31 -0.53 10.37
C ALA A 104 4.08 -1.37 10.78
N PRO A 105 2.97 -1.36 10.02
CA PRO A 105 1.72 -2.02 10.40
C PRO A 105 1.87 -3.50 10.77
N ARG A 106 2.76 -4.21 10.08
CA ARG A 106 3.02 -5.63 10.31
C ARG A 106 3.59 -5.94 11.70
N GLU A 107 4.25 -4.98 12.34
CA GLU A 107 4.82 -5.12 13.68
C GLU A 107 3.86 -4.70 14.80
N ILE A 108 2.70 -4.15 14.45
CA ILE A 108 1.72 -3.66 15.41
C ILE A 108 0.90 -4.84 15.91
N THR A 109 0.99 -5.13 17.20
CA THR A 109 0.19 -6.20 17.82
C THR A 109 -1.10 -5.69 18.46
N ASP A 110 -1.22 -4.38 18.65
CA ASP A 110 -2.37 -3.74 19.29
C ASP A 110 -2.77 -2.47 18.53
N PHE A 111 -3.93 -2.52 17.89
CA PHE A 111 -4.49 -1.41 17.13
C PHE A 111 -5.42 -0.50 17.95
N THR A 112 -5.62 -0.74 19.26
CA THR A 112 -6.54 0.05 20.09
C THR A 112 -6.14 1.53 20.21
N GLY A 113 -4.86 1.84 19.97
CA GLY A 113 -4.35 3.21 19.91
C GLY A 113 -4.83 4.02 18.69
N PHE A 114 -5.28 3.36 17.62
CA PHE A 114 -5.75 4.01 16.40
C PHE A 114 -7.26 4.22 16.45
N ARG A 115 -7.67 5.49 16.32
CA ARG A 115 -9.07 5.93 16.47
C ARG A 115 -9.70 6.43 15.17
N THR A 116 -8.99 6.30 14.05
CA THR A 116 -9.43 6.72 12.71
C THR A 116 -9.37 5.55 11.75
N SER A 117 -9.81 5.74 10.50
CA SER A 117 -9.82 4.74 9.43
C SER A 117 -8.43 4.19 9.07
N ILE A 118 -7.34 4.85 9.48
CA ILE A 118 -5.98 4.32 9.37
C ILE A 118 -5.82 2.97 10.08
N ARG A 119 -6.64 2.70 11.10
CA ARG A 119 -6.68 1.41 11.78
C ARG A 119 -7.03 0.30 10.78
N GLN A 120 -8.11 0.48 10.03
CA GLN A 120 -8.59 -0.49 9.05
C GLN A 120 -7.53 -0.74 7.97
N LEU A 121 -6.91 0.31 7.45
CA LEU A 121 -5.78 0.18 6.52
C LEU A 121 -4.67 -0.70 7.12
N PHE A 122 -4.26 -0.44 8.37
CA PHE A 122 -3.17 -1.18 8.99
C PHE A 122 -3.53 -2.63 9.30
N GLU A 123 -4.75 -2.89 9.76
CA GLU A 123 -5.24 -4.26 10.00
C GLU A 123 -5.30 -5.06 8.70
N VAL A 124 -5.74 -4.44 7.59
CA VAL A 124 -5.71 -5.07 6.26
C VAL A 124 -4.28 -5.32 5.80
N LEU A 125 -3.38 -4.33 5.87
CA LEU A 125 -1.99 -4.51 5.44
C LEU A 125 -1.23 -5.56 6.26
N GLN A 126 -1.51 -5.68 7.55
CA GLN A 126 -0.94 -6.73 8.38
C GLN A 126 -1.35 -8.12 7.89
N ASN A 127 -2.60 -8.29 7.45
CA ASN A 127 -3.19 -9.57 7.10
C ASN A 127 -3.29 -9.84 5.60
N ALA A 128 -2.82 -8.93 4.73
CA ALA A 128 -2.99 -8.97 3.27
C ALA A 128 -2.61 -10.30 2.58
N TYR A 129 -1.71 -11.07 3.19
CA TYR A 129 -1.22 -12.35 2.65
C TYR A 129 -1.69 -13.59 3.42
N ASP A 130 -2.47 -13.41 4.48
CA ASP A 130 -3.07 -14.50 5.26
C ASP A 130 -4.57 -14.52 4.96
N LYS A 131 -4.98 -15.40 4.05
CA LYS A 131 -6.36 -15.45 3.55
C LYS A 131 -7.38 -15.71 4.67
N GLU A 132 -7.03 -16.59 5.61
CA GLU A 132 -7.94 -16.96 6.70
C GLU A 132 -8.10 -15.80 7.68
N LYS A 133 -6.99 -15.18 8.09
CA LYS A 133 -7.05 -14.00 8.97
C LYS A 133 -7.66 -12.79 8.30
N MET A 134 -7.43 -12.57 7.01
CA MET A 134 -8.06 -11.46 6.29
C MET A 134 -9.59 -11.60 6.33
N GLN A 135 -10.11 -12.81 6.06
CA GLN A 135 -11.53 -13.06 6.19
C GLN A 135 -12.03 -12.84 7.63
N GLU A 136 -11.28 -13.31 8.62
CA GLU A 136 -11.63 -13.09 10.03
C GLU A 136 -11.71 -11.60 10.39
N VAL A 137 -10.72 -10.81 9.98
CA VAL A 137 -10.64 -9.36 10.26
C VAL A 137 -11.82 -8.61 9.62
N LEU A 138 -12.12 -8.91 8.37
CA LEU A 138 -13.22 -8.24 7.66
C LEU A 138 -14.58 -8.61 8.29
N HIS A 139 -14.83 -9.88 8.62
CA HIS A 139 -16.15 -10.31 9.10
C HIS A 139 -16.42 -10.07 10.59
N ASN A 140 -15.39 -9.96 11.43
CA ASN A 140 -15.57 -9.89 12.89
C ASN A 140 -15.56 -8.47 13.46
N ASP A 141 -15.17 -7.46 12.68
CA ASP A 141 -15.13 -6.07 13.15
C ASP A 141 -16.10 -5.20 12.32
N ASP A 142 -17.20 -4.77 12.95
CA ASP A 142 -18.23 -3.89 12.36
C ASP A 142 -17.62 -2.61 11.76
N LYS A 143 -16.40 -2.22 12.15
CA LYS A 143 -15.69 -1.06 11.60
C LYS A 143 -15.31 -1.20 10.13
N PHE A 144 -15.38 -2.39 9.55
CA PHE A 144 -15.22 -2.63 8.12
C PHE A 144 -16.51 -2.44 7.32
N SER A 145 -17.68 -2.34 7.98
CA SER A 145 -18.95 -2.04 7.28
C SER A 145 -19.04 -0.58 6.79
N SER A 146 -18.15 0.30 7.26
CA SER A 146 -18.15 1.72 6.93
C SER A 146 -16.71 2.24 6.88
N VAL A 147 -16.08 2.08 5.71
CA VAL A 147 -14.72 2.56 5.44
C VAL A 147 -14.79 3.68 4.41
N ASP A 148 -14.10 4.79 4.66
CA ASP A 148 -14.06 5.89 3.70
C ASP A 148 -13.31 5.48 2.43
N ARG A 149 -13.71 6.07 1.31
CA ARG A 149 -13.13 5.82 -0.01
C ARG A 149 -11.61 5.96 -0.06
N GLU A 150 -11.04 7.00 0.55
CA GLU A 150 -9.58 7.23 0.54
C GLU A 150 -8.83 6.06 1.18
N THR A 151 -9.38 5.48 2.24
CA THR A 151 -8.83 4.31 2.92
C THR A 151 -8.89 3.06 2.05
N VAL A 152 -9.99 2.85 1.31
CA VAL A 152 -10.11 1.71 0.38
C VAL A 152 -9.16 1.86 -0.81
N GLU A 153 -9.01 3.08 -1.35
CA GLU A 153 -8.02 3.36 -2.39
C GLU A 153 -6.59 3.08 -1.91
N ALA A 154 -6.26 3.47 -0.66
CA ALA A 154 -4.98 3.13 -0.05
C ALA A 154 -4.80 1.61 0.13
N ILE A 155 -5.85 0.90 0.56
CA ILE A 155 -5.83 -0.56 0.66
C ILE A 155 -5.52 -1.19 -0.71
N ASN A 156 -6.24 -0.80 -1.77
CA ASN A 156 -6.00 -1.29 -3.13
C ASN A 156 -4.55 -1.06 -3.57
N LEU A 157 -4.03 0.14 -3.34
CA LEU A 157 -2.66 0.50 -3.71
C LEU A 157 -1.60 -0.33 -2.96
N PHE A 158 -1.73 -0.46 -1.64
CA PHE A 158 -0.67 -1.03 -0.79
C PHE A 158 -0.80 -2.54 -0.56
N ALA A 159 -2.02 -3.08 -0.54
CA ALA A 159 -2.27 -4.51 -0.43
C ALA A 159 -2.29 -5.22 -1.80
N GLY A 160 -2.32 -4.45 -2.90
CA GLY A 160 -2.45 -5.01 -4.25
C GLY A 160 -3.80 -5.68 -4.48
N THR A 161 -4.85 -5.12 -3.87
CA THR A 161 -6.24 -5.56 -4.04
C THR A 161 -6.88 -4.75 -5.16
N ASP A 162 -7.98 -5.29 -5.71
CA ASP A 162 -8.73 -4.68 -6.82
C ASP A 162 -10.20 -4.66 -6.43
N ILE A 163 -10.47 -3.99 -5.30
CA ILE A 163 -11.82 -3.81 -4.78
C ILE A 163 -12.47 -2.70 -5.60
N ASP A 164 -13.59 -2.99 -6.25
CA ASP A 164 -14.33 -2.00 -7.02
C ASP A 164 -14.94 -0.92 -6.11
N ILE A 165 -14.85 0.34 -6.55
CA ILE A 165 -15.31 1.50 -5.79
C ILE A 165 -16.24 2.32 -6.68
N ASP A 166 -17.52 2.40 -6.33
CA ASP A 166 -18.44 3.34 -7.00
C ASP A 166 -17.99 4.77 -6.66
N GLU A 167 -17.68 5.57 -7.69
CA GLU A 167 -17.24 6.95 -7.51
C GLU A 167 -18.24 7.83 -6.74
N LYS A 168 -19.50 7.42 -6.65
CA LYS A 168 -20.58 8.13 -5.92
C LYS A 168 -20.69 7.72 -4.46
N GLU A 169 -20.08 6.62 -4.03
CA GLU A 169 -20.10 6.18 -2.65
C GLU A 169 -18.92 6.78 -1.87
N GLU A 170 -19.23 7.59 -0.85
CA GLU A 170 -18.20 8.14 0.06
C GLU A 170 -17.76 7.12 1.12
N VAL A 171 -18.60 6.12 1.38
CA VAL A 171 -18.43 5.10 2.41
C VAL A 171 -18.73 3.74 1.80
N ILE A 172 -17.82 2.81 1.99
CA ILE A 172 -17.83 1.49 1.38
C ILE A 172 -17.93 0.45 2.50
N ASP A 173 -18.80 -0.54 2.31
CA ASP A 173 -18.83 -1.76 3.11
C ASP A 173 -17.73 -2.70 2.60
N MET A 174 -16.59 -2.72 3.28
CA MET A 174 -15.44 -3.53 2.89
C MET A 174 -15.73 -5.04 2.94
N CYS A 175 -16.62 -5.48 3.83
CA CYS A 175 -16.98 -6.89 3.94
C CYS A 175 -17.69 -7.33 2.67
N LYS A 176 -18.70 -6.55 2.27
CA LYS A 176 -19.46 -6.79 1.05
C LYS A 176 -18.57 -6.68 -0.19
N ALA A 177 -17.78 -5.61 -0.30
CA ALA A 177 -16.93 -5.37 -1.45
C ALA A 177 -15.88 -6.49 -1.63
N TRP A 178 -15.34 -7.03 -0.53
CA TRP A 178 -14.42 -8.17 -0.55
C TRP A 178 -15.10 -9.47 -0.98
N GLU A 179 -16.32 -9.73 -0.52
CA GLU A 179 -17.10 -10.90 -0.95
C GLU A 179 -17.47 -10.82 -2.43
N ASP A 180 -17.93 -9.66 -2.89
CA ASP A 180 -18.28 -9.40 -4.29
C ASP A 180 -17.05 -9.63 -5.18
N GLN A 181 -15.89 -9.07 -4.84
CA GLN A 181 -14.63 -9.30 -5.55
C GLN A 181 -14.25 -10.80 -5.62
N LYS A 182 -14.44 -11.55 -4.53
CA LYS A 182 -14.17 -12.99 -4.48
C LYS A 182 -15.12 -13.77 -5.38
N ASN A 183 -16.40 -13.40 -5.40
CA ASN A 183 -17.40 -14.04 -6.25
C ASN A 183 -17.13 -13.75 -7.73
N GLU A 184 -16.83 -12.51 -8.09
CA GLU A 184 -16.42 -12.12 -9.43
C GLU A 184 -15.18 -12.89 -9.90
N GLY A 185 -14.17 -13.02 -9.04
CA GLY A 185 -12.98 -13.82 -9.33
C GLY A 185 -13.29 -15.30 -9.58
N ARG A 186 -14.30 -15.86 -8.89
CA ARG A 186 -14.77 -17.23 -9.13
C ARG A 186 -15.50 -17.35 -10.47
N GLU A 187 -16.44 -16.45 -10.75
CA GLU A 187 -17.18 -16.44 -12.02
C GLU A 187 -16.25 -16.25 -13.23
N LEU A 188 -15.27 -15.36 -13.10
CA LEU A 188 -14.21 -15.17 -14.08
C LEU A 188 -13.44 -16.47 -14.32
N GLY A 189 -13.00 -17.15 -13.26
CA GLY A 189 -12.28 -18.41 -13.35
C GLY A 189 -13.09 -19.55 -14.00
N GLU A 190 -14.36 -19.68 -13.63
CA GLU A 190 -15.29 -20.65 -14.25
C GLU A 190 -15.47 -20.37 -15.75
N ARG A 191 -15.62 -19.10 -16.12
CA ARG A 191 -15.81 -18.69 -17.52
C ARG A 191 -14.56 -18.83 -18.36
N GLN A 192 -13.40 -18.43 -17.85
CA GLN A 192 -12.11 -18.65 -18.51
C GLN A 192 -11.83 -20.14 -18.73
N LYS A 193 -12.22 -21.00 -17.78
CA LYS A 193 -12.12 -22.46 -17.94
C LYS A 193 -12.98 -22.95 -19.10
N ILE A 194 -14.23 -22.49 -19.22
CA ILE A 194 -15.10 -22.84 -20.35
C ILE A 194 -14.47 -22.38 -21.67
N ILE A 195 -14.02 -21.12 -21.75
CA ILE A 195 -13.35 -20.58 -22.95
C ILE A 195 -12.14 -21.43 -23.33
N SER A 196 -11.29 -21.78 -22.36
CA SER A 196 -10.13 -22.64 -22.57
C SER A 196 -10.53 -24.02 -23.15
N LEU A 197 -11.61 -24.61 -22.65
CA LEU A 197 -12.11 -25.90 -23.14
C LEU A 197 -12.69 -25.80 -24.56
N VAL A 198 -13.45 -24.75 -24.86
CA VAL A 198 -13.98 -24.48 -26.20
C VAL A 198 -12.84 -24.29 -27.19
N VAL A 199 -11.84 -23.47 -26.87
CA VAL A 199 -10.64 -23.26 -27.71
C VAL A 199 -9.93 -24.59 -28.00
N LYS A 200 -9.67 -25.42 -26.98
CA LYS A 200 -9.00 -26.72 -27.13
C LYS A 200 -9.78 -27.71 -28.00
N LYS A 201 -11.11 -27.67 -27.96
CA LYS A 201 -11.98 -28.55 -28.76
C LYS A 201 -12.15 -28.02 -30.19
N LEU A 202 -12.26 -26.70 -30.36
CA LEU A 202 -12.25 -26.02 -31.66
C LEU A 202 -10.96 -26.33 -32.44
N GLN A 203 -9.79 -26.32 -31.77
CA GLN A 203 -8.50 -26.69 -32.38
C GLN A 203 -8.42 -28.17 -32.79
N LYS A 204 -9.36 -29.01 -32.34
CA LYS A 204 -9.53 -30.41 -32.76
C LYS A 204 -10.65 -30.56 -33.80
N ASP A 205 -11.03 -29.47 -34.45
CA ASP A 205 -12.05 -29.38 -35.50
C ASP A 205 -13.45 -29.86 -35.04
N LYS A 206 -13.75 -29.78 -33.73
CA LYS A 206 -15.09 -30.07 -33.22
C LYS A 206 -16.06 -28.91 -33.50
N SER A 207 -17.28 -29.26 -33.89
CA SER A 207 -18.38 -28.31 -34.08
C SER A 207 -18.94 -27.76 -32.76
N VAL A 208 -19.70 -26.66 -32.83
CA VAL A 208 -20.39 -26.07 -31.67
C VAL A 208 -21.28 -27.08 -30.95
N ALA A 209 -22.04 -27.89 -31.70
CA ALA A 209 -22.93 -28.91 -31.15
C ALA A 209 -22.15 -29.99 -30.39
N GLU A 210 -21.05 -30.50 -30.95
CA GLU A 210 -20.20 -31.49 -30.28
C GLU A 210 -19.52 -30.93 -29.02
N ILE A 211 -19.16 -29.64 -29.02
CA ILE A 211 -18.57 -28.97 -27.86
C ILE A 211 -19.61 -28.75 -26.76
N ALA A 212 -20.83 -28.35 -27.13
CA ALA A 212 -21.95 -28.17 -26.21
C ALA A 212 -22.30 -29.50 -25.52
N ASP A 213 -22.41 -30.59 -26.30
CA ASP A 213 -22.62 -31.94 -25.77
C ASP A 213 -21.48 -32.39 -24.84
N ASP A 214 -20.23 -32.27 -25.29
CA ASP A 214 -19.03 -32.64 -24.52
C ASP A 214 -18.89 -31.88 -23.18
N LEU A 215 -19.43 -30.67 -23.08
CA LEU A 215 -19.36 -29.80 -21.90
C LEU A 215 -20.65 -29.79 -21.09
N GLU A 216 -21.68 -30.52 -21.54
CA GLU A 216 -23.03 -30.50 -20.96
C GLU A 216 -23.62 -29.07 -20.87
N GLU A 217 -23.31 -28.24 -21.87
CA GLU A 217 -23.73 -26.84 -21.97
C GLU A 217 -24.69 -26.63 -23.14
N LYS A 218 -25.40 -25.49 -23.16
CA LYS A 218 -26.27 -25.14 -24.29
C LYS A 218 -25.45 -24.62 -25.48
N GLU A 219 -25.84 -24.96 -26.71
CA GLU A 219 -25.24 -24.38 -27.92
C GLU A 219 -25.27 -22.84 -27.92
N GLU A 220 -26.32 -22.23 -27.34
CA GLU A 220 -26.46 -20.78 -27.17
C GLU A 220 -25.35 -20.16 -26.30
N VAL A 221 -24.78 -20.92 -25.36
CA VAL A 221 -23.67 -20.49 -24.49
C VAL A 221 -22.33 -20.68 -25.19
N ILE A 222 -22.18 -21.77 -25.94
CA ILE A 222 -20.93 -22.13 -26.63
C ILE A 222 -20.73 -21.33 -27.92
N ALA A 223 -21.77 -21.06 -28.69
CA ALA A 223 -21.68 -20.41 -30.00
C ALA A 223 -20.96 -19.05 -29.95
N PRO A 224 -21.29 -18.12 -29.02
CA PRO A 224 -20.58 -16.84 -28.92
C PRO A 224 -19.09 -17.01 -28.59
N ILE A 225 -18.74 -17.96 -27.72
CA ILE A 225 -17.36 -18.26 -27.34
C ILE A 225 -16.59 -18.82 -28.54
N TYR A 226 -17.22 -19.73 -29.29
CA TYR A 226 -16.65 -20.37 -30.46
C TYR A 226 -16.37 -19.35 -31.58
N GLU A 227 -17.31 -18.46 -31.85
CA GLU A 227 -17.16 -17.37 -32.82
C GLU A 227 -16.06 -16.39 -32.41
N ALA A 228 -16.03 -15.98 -31.14
CA ALA A 228 -14.97 -15.14 -30.60
C ALA A 228 -13.59 -15.81 -30.74
N ALA A 229 -13.50 -17.11 -30.43
CA ALA A 229 -12.26 -17.89 -30.57
C ALA A 229 -11.81 -18.03 -32.04
N LEU A 230 -12.74 -18.18 -32.99
CA LEU A 230 -12.43 -18.19 -34.43
C LEU A 230 -11.85 -16.86 -34.90
N SER A 231 -12.32 -15.74 -34.35
CA SER A 231 -11.82 -14.40 -34.69
C SER A 231 -10.40 -14.14 -34.19
N MET A 232 -9.91 -14.94 -33.24
CA MET A 232 -8.61 -14.81 -32.57
C MET A 232 -7.56 -15.82 -33.07
N LYS A 233 -7.79 -16.44 -34.24
CA LYS A 233 -6.79 -17.31 -34.87
C LYS A 233 -5.53 -16.52 -35.28
N PRO A 234 -4.33 -17.11 -35.16
CA PRO A 234 -4.00 -18.42 -34.60
C PRO A 234 -3.64 -18.39 -33.09
N ASP A 235 -3.68 -17.23 -32.43
CA ASP A 235 -3.14 -17.05 -31.09
C ASP A 235 -4.04 -17.62 -29.99
N TYR A 236 -5.37 -17.60 -30.19
CA TYR A 236 -6.38 -18.13 -29.27
C TYR A 236 -6.20 -17.70 -27.80
N ASP A 237 -5.83 -16.45 -27.60
CA ASP A 237 -5.63 -15.85 -26.28
C ASP A 237 -6.95 -15.84 -25.48
N VAL A 238 -7.00 -16.66 -24.42
CA VAL A 238 -8.21 -16.86 -23.60
C VAL A 238 -8.67 -15.57 -22.94
N GLU A 239 -7.73 -14.72 -22.52
CA GLU A 239 -8.02 -13.47 -21.83
C GLU A 239 -8.64 -12.46 -22.79
N LYS A 240 -8.07 -12.30 -23.99
CA LYS A 240 -8.65 -11.44 -25.04
C LYS A 240 -10.01 -11.93 -25.52
N ILE A 241 -10.21 -13.24 -25.60
CA ILE A 241 -11.52 -13.82 -25.95
C ILE A 241 -12.55 -13.46 -24.86
N TYR A 242 -12.17 -13.57 -23.58
CA TYR A 242 -13.04 -13.17 -22.47
C TYR A 242 -13.38 -11.68 -22.53
N GLU A 243 -12.40 -10.80 -22.71
CA GLU A 243 -12.61 -9.35 -22.84
C GLU A 243 -13.56 -8.99 -24.00
N LEU A 244 -13.42 -9.65 -25.15
CA LEU A 244 -14.29 -9.45 -26.29
C LEU A 244 -15.75 -9.82 -25.96
N LEU A 245 -15.96 -10.93 -25.24
CA LEU A 245 -17.28 -11.39 -24.83
C LEU A 245 -17.93 -10.43 -23.84
N GLU A 246 -17.16 -9.88 -22.88
CA GLU A 246 -17.67 -8.89 -21.93
C GLU A 246 -18.00 -7.55 -22.58
N LYS A 247 -17.18 -7.10 -23.54
CA LYS A 247 -17.48 -5.89 -24.31
C LYS A 247 -18.78 -6.02 -25.11
N ASN A 248 -19.04 -7.18 -25.70
CA ASN A 248 -20.25 -7.45 -26.44
C ASN A 248 -21.50 -7.53 -25.54
N LYS A 249 -21.36 -8.02 -24.30
CA LYS A 249 -22.43 -7.98 -23.30
C LYS A 249 -22.81 -6.55 -22.89
N LYS A 250 -21.84 -5.64 -22.75
CA LYS A 250 -22.11 -4.23 -22.38
C LYS A 250 -22.77 -3.41 -23.49
N LEU A 251 -22.78 -3.91 -24.73
CA LEU A 251 -23.35 -3.25 -25.91
C LEU A 251 -24.77 -3.76 -26.28
N ALA A 252 -25.22 -4.85 -25.65
CA ALA A 252 -26.53 -5.48 -25.86
C ALA A 252 -27.53 -5.02 -24.81
#